data_AF-A0A7K2A6T9-F1
#
_entry.id   AF-A0A7K2A6T9-F1
#
_cell.length_a   1.000
_cell.length_b   1.000
_cell.length_c   1.000
_cell.angle_alpha   90.00
_cell.angle_beta   90.00
_cell.angle_gamma   90.00
#
_symmetry.space_group_name_H-M   'P 1'
#
loop_
_entity.id
_entity.type
_entity.pdbx_description
1 polymer ?
#
loop_
_entity_poly.entity_id
_entity_poly.type
_entity_poly.pdbx_seq_one_letter_code
_entity_poly.pdbx_strand_id
1 'polypeptide(L)'
;MKIAVKSAWWHRLLLVGLVVAMVAAALLLGASSMRTWMDQNAQQREAESLATELDARIAELEGEVARRTSDDGVRREALCFGPYVEPGTEVYAVMGLEGCVSQPQDP
;
A
#
# COMPACT_ATOMS: atom_id res chain seq x y z
N MET A 1 -42.91 32.23 -52.88
CA MET A 1 -42.93 31.04 -51.99
C MET A 1 -41.79 30.03 -52.30
N LYS A 2 -40.56 30.49 -52.56
CA LYS A 2 -39.39 29.63 -52.88
C LYS A 2 -38.21 29.80 -51.92
N ILE A 3 -38.21 30.86 -51.10
CA ILE A 3 -37.08 31.25 -50.25
C ILE A 3 -37.14 30.52 -48.89
N ALA A 4 -38.34 30.30 -48.34
CA ALA A 4 -38.54 29.66 -47.04
C ALA A 4 -38.17 28.16 -46.99
N VAL A 5 -38.21 27.45 -48.14
CA VAL A 5 -37.93 26.00 -48.20
C VAL A 5 -36.43 25.71 -48.16
N LYS A 6 -35.60 26.59 -48.75
CA LYS A 6 -34.14 26.48 -48.69
C LYS A 6 -33.61 26.71 -47.27
N SER A 7 -34.13 27.71 -46.54
CA SER A 7 -33.66 27.96 -45.17
C SER A 7 -34.01 26.79 -44.23
N ALA A 8 -35.20 26.21 -44.35
CA ALA A 8 -35.63 25.08 -43.53
C ALA A 8 -34.73 23.83 -43.70
N TRP A 9 -34.23 23.57 -44.91
CA TRP A 9 -33.32 22.46 -45.17
C TRP A 9 -31.90 22.71 -44.64
N TRP A 10 -31.40 23.95 -44.77
CA TRP A 10 -30.12 24.36 -44.19
C TRP A 10 -30.13 24.39 -42.66
N HIS A 11 -31.23 24.82 -42.03
CA HIS A 11 -31.40 24.76 -40.57
C HIS A 11 -31.44 23.31 -40.06
N ARG A 12 -32.06 22.39 -40.80
CA ARG A 12 -32.06 20.96 -40.45
C ARG A 12 -30.67 20.35 -40.54
N LEU A 13 -29.89 20.67 -41.57
CA LEU A 13 -28.50 20.20 -41.68
C LEU A 13 -27.61 20.76 -40.56
N LEU A 14 -27.78 22.05 -40.22
CA LEU A 14 -27.07 22.66 -39.09
C LEU A 14 -27.44 22.01 -37.75
N LEU A 15 -28.73 21.73 -37.52
CA LEU A 15 -29.18 21.04 -36.31
C LEU A 15 -28.63 19.62 -36.21
N VAL A 16 -28.64 18.86 -37.31
CA VAL A 16 -28.06 17.51 -37.34
C VAL A 16 -26.56 17.56 -37.06
N GLY A 17 -25.84 18.50 -37.68
CA GLY A 17 -24.41 18.69 -37.42
C GLY A 17 -24.11 19.04 -35.95
N LEU A 18 -24.93 19.91 -35.36
CA LEU A 18 -24.78 20.31 -33.96
C LEU A 18 -25.08 19.16 -33.00
N VAL A 19 -26.11 18.35 -33.26
CA VAL A 19 -26.42 17.16 -32.47
C VAL A 19 -25.28 16.14 -32.54
N VAL A 20 -24.74 15.88 -33.75
CA VAL A 20 -23.59 14.98 -33.91
C VAL A 20 -22.36 15.50 -33.17
N ALA A 21 -22.08 16.81 -33.23
CA ALA A 21 -20.97 17.42 -32.50
C ALA A 21 -21.15 17.29 -30.98
N MET A 22 -22.36 17.50 -30.45
CA MET A 22 -22.65 17.33 -29.03
C MET A 22 -22.50 15.88 -28.57
N VAL A 23 -22.98 14.91 -29.35
CA VAL A 23 -22.83 13.48 -29.05
C VAL A 23 -21.35 13.08 -29.06
N ALA A 24 -20.58 13.53 -30.05
CA ALA A 24 -19.14 13.29 -30.10
C ALA A 24 -18.41 13.88 -28.89
N ALA A 25 -18.75 15.12 -28.48
CA ALA A 25 -18.17 15.75 -27.30
C ALA A 25 -18.53 14.99 -26.00
N ALA A 26 -19.78 14.54 -25.86
CA ALA A 26 -20.22 13.76 -24.69
C ALA A 26 -19.49 12.41 -24.59
N LEU A 27 -19.26 11.72 -25.71
CA LEU A 27 -18.51 10.47 -25.74
C LEU A 27 -17.03 10.68 -25.39
N LEU A 28 -16.41 11.75 -25.88
CA LEU A 28 -15.02 12.09 -25.55
C LEU A 28 -14.85 12.42 -24.06
N LEU A 29 -15.78 13.18 -23.48
CA LEU A 29 -15.77 13.53 -22.06
C LEU A 29 -16.11 12.32 -21.16
N GLY A 30 -17.00 11.44 -21.60
CA GLY A 30 -17.32 10.21 -20.88
C GLY A 30 -16.17 9.19 -20.90
N ALA A 31 -15.48 9.05 -22.03
CA ALA A 31 -14.34 8.15 -22.13
C ALA A 31 -13.13 8.63 -21.31
N SER A 32 -12.89 9.94 -21.24
CA SER A 32 -11.82 10.50 -20.41
C SER A 32 -12.12 10.36 -18.92
N SER A 33 -13.36 10.63 -18.49
CA SER A 33 -13.76 10.48 -17.08
C SER A 33 -13.71 9.03 -16.61
N MET A 34 -14.06 8.07 -17.46
CA MET A 34 -14.00 6.66 -17.11
C MET A 34 -12.56 6.16 -17.00
N ARG A 35 -11.66 6.62 -17.88
CA ARG A 35 -10.23 6.31 -17.79
C ARG A 35 -9.59 6.89 -16.54
N THR A 36 -9.85 8.16 -16.22
CA THR A 36 -9.31 8.79 -15.00
C THR A 36 -9.88 8.16 -13.74
N TRP A 37 -11.14 7.73 -13.74
CA TRP A 37 -11.73 6.99 -12.62
C TRP A 37 -11.07 5.61 -12.45
N MET A 38 -10.85 4.87 -13.54
CA MET A 38 -10.17 3.58 -13.49
C MET A 38 -8.73 3.72 -12.99
N ASP A 39 -7.99 4.71 -13.47
CA ASP A 39 -6.61 4.99 -13.07
C ASP A 39 -6.53 5.37 -11.58
N GLN A 40 -7.41 6.27 -11.11
CA GLN A 40 -7.49 6.62 -9.69
C GLN A 40 -7.83 5.40 -8.82
N ASN A 41 -8.75 4.54 -9.25
CA ASN A 41 -9.14 3.35 -8.50
C ASN A 41 -8.02 2.29 -8.47
N ALA A 42 -7.23 2.18 -9.56
CA ALA A 42 -6.06 1.30 -9.60
C ALA A 42 -4.97 1.80 -8.63
N GLN A 43 -4.66 3.11 -8.68
CA GLN A 43 -3.70 3.73 -7.76
C GLN A 43 -4.14 3.62 -6.31
N GLN A 44 -5.44 3.78 -6.02
CA GLN A 44 -5.97 3.63 -4.68
C GLN A 44 -5.81 2.21 -4.16
N ARG A 45 -6.09 1.19 -4.98
CA ARG A 45 -5.91 -0.22 -4.58
C ARG A 45 -4.46 -0.58 -4.33
N GLU A 46 -3.55 -0.07 -5.16
CA GLU A 46 -2.10 -0.27 -4.95
C GLU A 46 -1.66 0.37 -3.64
N ALA A 47 -2.11 1.60 -3.36
CA ALA A 47 -1.84 2.28 -2.10
C ALA A 47 -2.42 1.53 -0.88
N GLU A 48 -3.65 1.01 -0.98
CA GLU A 48 -4.28 0.19 0.06
C GLU A 48 -3.52 -1.12 0.31
N SER A 49 -3.02 -1.78 -0.75
CA SER A 49 -2.21 -2.99 -0.60
C SER A 49 -0.87 -2.71 0.08
N LEU A 50 -0.20 -1.61 -0.28
CA LEU A 50 1.04 -1.18 0.35
C LEU A 50 0.83 -0.79 1.82
N ALA A 51 -0.27 -0.08 2.12
CA ALA A 51 -0.62 0.27 3.48
C ALA A 51 -0.82 -0.99 4.35
N THR A 52 -1.55 -1.99 3.82
CA THR A 52 -1.79 -3.25 4.53
C THR A 52 -0.49 -4.03 4.77
N GLU A 53 0.40 -4.08 3.77
CA GLU A 53 1.72 -4.73 3.92
C GLU A 53 2.58 -4.03 4.97
N LEU A 54 2.61 -2.70 4.95
CA LEU A 54 3.36 -1.92 5.93
C LEU A 54 2.79 -2.08 7.34
N ASP A 55 1.48 -2.06 7.52
CA ASP A 55 0.84 -2.28 8.82
C ASP A 55 1.16 -3.67 9.38
N ALA A 56 1.17 -4.71 8.54
CA ALA A 56 1.59 -6.04 8.96
C ALA A 56 3.07 -6.08 9.40
N ARG A 57 3.95 -5.39 8.67
CA ARG A 57 5.38 -5.27 9.01
C ARG A 57 5.58 -4.51 10.32
N ILE A 58 4.81 -3.45 10.53
CA ILE A 58 4.83 -2.66 11.77
C ILE A 58 4.40 -3.54 12.95
N ALA A 59 3.28 -4.25 12.84
CA ALA A 59 2.80 -5.14 13.90
C ALA A 59 3.81 -6.24 14.25
N GLU A 60 4.50 -6.80 13.25
CA GLU A 60 5.59 -7.76 13.46
C GLU A 60 6.75 -7.15 14.25
N LEU A 61 7.22 -5.97 13.81
CA LEU A 61 8.33 -5.25 14.45
C LEU A 61 7.99 -4.79 15.87
N GLU A 62 6.78 -4.27 16.09
CA GLU A 62 6.29 -3.90 17.42
C GLU A 62 6.25 -5.13 18.34
N GLY A 63 5.80 -6.28 17.84
CA GLY A 63 5.84 -7.54 18.57
C GLY A 63 7.25 -7.97 18.93
N GLU A 64 8.22 -7.80 18.02
CA GLU A 64 9.61 -8.12 18.30
C GLU A 64 10.27 -7.17 19.30
N VAL A 65 9.99 -5.87 19.19
CA VAL A 65 10.42 -4.88 20.18
C VAL A 65 9.84 -5.25 21.54
N ALA A 66 8.53 -5.51 21.64
CA ALA A 66 7.90 -5.89 22.89
C ALA A 66 8.51 -7.17 23.50
N ARG A 67 8.81 -8.18 22.68
CA ARG A 67 9.51 -9.39 23.14
C ARG A 67 10.90 -9.07 23.69
N ARG A 68 11.70 -8.26 22.99
CA ARG A 68 13.06 -7.89 23.42
C ARG A 68 13.06 -6.98 24.65
N THR A 69 12.12 -6.05 24.76
CA THR A 69 12.03 -5.09 25.87
C THR A 69 11.26 -5.61 27.09
N SER A 70 10.61 -6.77 26.97
CA SER A 70 10.00 -7.44 28.12
C SER A 70 11.06 -7.78 29.18
N ASP A 71 10.67 -7.88 30.45
CA ASP A 71 11.58 -8.22 31.55
C ASP A 71 12.35 -9.53 31.28
N ASP A 72 11.67 -10.54 30.72
CA ASP A 72 12.28 -11.80 30.31
C ASP A 72 13.28 -11.62 29.15
N GLY A 73 12.96 -10.75 28.19
CA GLY A 73 13.83 -10.41 27.08
C GLY A 73 15.10 -9.70 27.56
N VAL A 74 14.95 -8.68 28.42
CA VAL A 74 16.06 -7.93 29.02
C VAL A 74 16.92 -8.83 29.89
N ARG A 75 16.32 -9.68 30.73
CA ARG A 75 17.04 -10.65 31.55
C ARG A 75 17.83 -11.64 30.69
N ARG A 76 17.24 -12.15 29.61
CA ARG A 76 17.92 -13.05 28.68
C ARG A 76 19.10 -12.36 28.01
N GLU A 77 18.91 -11.15 27.49
CA GLU A 77 19.99 -10.36 26.87
C GLU A 77 21.12 -10.07 27.88
N ALA A 78 20.77 -9.75 29.13
CA ALA A 78 21.72 -9.48 30.21
C ALA A 78 22.53 -10.72 30.63
N LEU A 79 21.92 -11.91 30.66
CA LEU A 79 22.61 -13.19 30.87
C LEU A 79 23.51 -13.55 29.68
N CYS A 80 23.16 -13.05 28.49
CA CYS A 80 23.79 -13.43 27.24
C CYS A 80 25.03 -12.60 26.90
N PHE A 81 24.92 -11.28 27.05
CA PHE A 81 25.97 -10.32 26.70
C PHE A 81 26.51 -9.55 27.92
N GLY A 82 25.83 -9.61 29.06
CA GLY A 82 26.23 -8.90 30.26
C GLY A 82 27.02 -9.77 31.25
N PRO A 83 27.65 -9.15 32.27
CA PRO A 83 28.32 -9.87 33.36
C PRO A 83 27.32 -10.48 34.36
N TYR A 84 26.02 -10.52 34.02
CA TYR A 84 24.98 -10.96 34.92
C TYR A 84 24.96 -12.48 34.98
N VAL A 85 25.10 -13.03 36.19
CA VAL A 85 25.00 -14.46 36.48
C VAL A 85 24.12 -14.66 37.70
N GLU A 86 23.21 -15.63 37.63
CA GLU A 86 22.31 -15.92 38.74
C GLU A 86 22.98 -16.80 39.79
N PRO A 87 22.82 -16.51 41.10
CA PRO A 87 23.38 -17.34 42.17
C PRO A 87 22.86 -18.79 42.11
N GLY A 88 23.76 -19.76 42.19
CA GLY A 88 23.43 -21.19 42.16
C GLY A 88 23.36 -21.80 40.75
N THR A 89 23.65 -21.01 39.71
CA THR A 89 23.68 -21.48 38.32
C THR A 89 25.12 -21.66 37.84
N GLU A 90 25.43 -22.82 37.25
CA GLU A 90 26.72 -23.03 36.57
C GLU A 90 26.69 -22.38 35.18
N VAL A 91 27.69 -21.56 34.87
CA VAL A 91 27.81 -20.84 33.60
C VAL A 91 29.14 -21.18 32.95
N TYR A 92 29.11 -21.51 31.67
CA TYR A 92 30.28 -21.88 30.88
C TYR A 92 30.57 -20.78 29.85
N ALA A 93 31.70 -20.09 30.00
CA ALA A 93 32.16 -19.10 29.04
C ALA A 93 33.10 -19.77 28.01
N VAL A 94 32.81 -19.60 26.72
CA VAL A 94 33.66 -20.09 25.64
C VAL A 94 34.51 -18.92 25.12
N MET A 95 35.83 -19.03 25.26
CA MET A 95 36.75 -17.99 24.80
C MET A 95 36.60 -17.74 23.29
N GLY A 96 36.45 -16.48 22.90
CA GLY A 96 36.34 -16.05 21.49
C GLY A 96 34.92 -16.02 20.94
N LEU A 97 33.90 -16.37 21.74
CA LEU A 97 32.50 -16.16 21.40
C LEU A 97 31.93 -15.05 22.29
N GLU A 98 31.36 -14.03 21.65
CA GLU A 98 30.56 -13.00 22.33
C GLU A 98 29.07 -13.36 22.20
N GLY A 99 28.36 -13.44 23.32
CA GLY A 99 26.94 -13.77 23.36
C GLY A 99 26.64 -15.26 23.60
N CYS A 100 25.36 -15.61 23.48
CA CYS A 100 24.87 -16.99 23.60
C CYS A 100 24.89 -17.71 22.26
N VAL A 101 25.07 -19.01 22.32
CA VAL A 101 24.78 -19.91 21.20
C VAL A 101 23.26 -20.06 21.12
N SER A 102 22.62 -19.44 20.13
CA SER A 102 21.23 -19.74 19.79
C SER A 102 21.15 -21.03 18.98
N GLN A 103 20.22 -21.93 19.31
CA GLN A 103 19.78 -22.92 18.33
C GLN A 103 19.10 -22.17 17.16
N PRO A 104 19.28 -22.61 15.91
CA PRO A 104 18.49 -22.08 14.81
C PRO A 104 17.02 -22.25 15.16
N GLN A 105 16.28 -21.13 15.20
CA GLN A 105 14.84 -21.17 15.28
C GLN A 105 14.37 -21.63 13.90
N ASP A 106 13.92 -22.89 13.82
CA ASP A 106 13.21 -23.36 12.62
C ASP A 106 12.01 -22.45 12.35
N PRO A 107 11.68 -22.21 11.06
CA PRO A 107 10.73 -21.20 10.62
C PRO A 107 9.27 -21.44 11.07
#